data_AF-A0A533MJQ1-F1
#
_entry.id   AF-A0A533MJQ1-F1
#
_cell.length_a   1.000
_cell.length_b   1.000
_cell.length_c   1.000
_cell.angle_alpha   90.00
_cell.angle_beta   90.00
_cell.angle_gamma   90.00
#
_symmetry.space_group_name_H-M   'P 1'
#
loop_
_entity.id
_entity.type
_entity.pdbx_description
1 polymer ?
#
loop_
_entity_poly.entity_id
_entity_poly.type
_entity_poly.pdbx_seq_one_letter_code
_entity_poly.pdbx_strand_id
1 'polypeptide(L)'
;MSIFNYGIYNTSGRLLKGHLEGYRDLAWQLDVNMVALYFESKNEDVILGCRFIVQIIGGRTERVLFIVKYPVKEINSDTIWQLYKKAVEEIESLKEVRYNVLGLWKTGDIEDIIDTKTTDNIYEIIVGKLISNEQIVVKSSDLSQGISLLVKVVLELESVLSLGYKFIISESALKADLLIRPKEEHVDIDIDNNQGIMKYEEKSRFTKLYGIYREFIYTQGGDYSFRDRNGFLDEIIKRDVKDYANDIFNPYQYDLNRLLLISTRNSDVLILVINRIVEENPDISGIQDEIAVEIIEELVPIIYSESISSNIKIFISNLYENIKDSDKRKMQKYLIEENIFLEEIVHDVLKRIEKEKDHELLYTLSSRSFIDRGTAKEFDRIIKNAINSLNQKEVLKLIKFLLDEPELEPDESGKVLIKALYSEIIGYGNSMKFTNKHKEKLREFGIITPLTETQKGETEINRAIRKVFTVIIILIIFIIGIGIGEHYEPSNIIMNYFNTSSTSEQITSPPVIINYTPEPDVNSNIGEVKIFSVIVNQSVNITWINNELQVRQTNKSVTEASYANKSVAAGVWNISAKIENANGTDIITWEWHVNSTST
;
A
#
# COMPACT_ATOMS: atom_id res chain seq x y z
N MET A 1 -41.55 7.39 41.77
CA MET A 1 -40.56 8.26 42.44
C MET A 1 -39.29 7.43 42.51
N SER A 2 -38.30 7.71 41.66
CA SER A 2 -37.04 6.95 41.73
C SER A 2 -36.45 7.18 43.12
N ILE A 3 -35.99 6.10 43.76
CA ILE A 3 -35.39 6.20 45.08
C ILE A 3 -34.13 7.05 44.92
N PHE A 4 -34.05 8.17 45.63
CA PHE A 4 -32.85 8.98 45.69
C PHE A 4 -31.71 8.13 46.24
N ASN A 5 -30.81 7.67 45.35
CA ASN A 5 -29.84 6.62 45.66
C ASN A 5 -28.52 7.24 46.14
N TYR A 6 -28.41 7.46 47.44
CA TYR A 6 -27.25 8.10 48.06
C TYR A 6 -26.71 7.29 49.25
N GLY A 7 -25.50 7.67 49.68
CA GLY A 7 -24.84 7.19 50.88
C GLY A 7 -24.03 8.30 51.55
N ILE A 8 -24.17 8.39 52.87
CA ILE A 8 -23.37 9.27 53.72
C ILE A 8 -22.34 8.42 54.45
N TYR A 9 -21.07 8.78 54.36
CA TYR A 9 -19.95 8.00 54.87
C TYR A 9 -19.08 8.81 55.82
N ASN A 10 -18.48 8.14 56.79
CA ASN A 10 -17.38 8.72 57.56
C ASN A 10 -16.02 8.50 56.84
N THR A 11 -14.95 9.06 57.41
CA THR A 11 -13.58 8.96 56.84
C THR A 11 -13.00 7.53 56.79
N SER A 12 -13.56 6.58 57.53
CA SER A 12 -13.18 5.16 57.42
C SER A 12 -13.88 4.43 56.26
N GLY A 13 -14.77 5.14 55.55
CA GLY A 13 -15.65 4.63 54.51
C GLY A 13 -16.81 3.79 55.05
N ARG A 14 -17.14 3.92 56.34
CA ARG A 14 -18.35 3.29 56.93
C ARG A 14 -19.57 4.12 56.55
N LEU A 15 -20.60 3.44 56.06
CA LEU A 15 -21.91 4.03 55.76
C LEU A 15 -22.62 4.42 57.07
N LEU A 16 -23.02 5.69 57.16
CA LEU A 16 -23.76 6.30 58.27
C LEU A 16 -25.28 6.36 57.98
N LYS A 17 -25.66 6.61 56.72
CA LYS A 17 -27.06 6.71 56.26
C LYS A 17 -27.14 6.53 54.74
N GLY A 18 -28.29 6.06 54.26
CA GLY A 18 -28.54 5.84 52.82
C GLY A 18 -28.52 4.35 52.46
N HIS A 19 -28.58 4.06 51.16
CA HIS A 19 -28.72 2.70 50.61
C HIS A 19 -27.61 2.32 49.62
N LEU A 20 -26.74 3.27 49.30
CA LEU A 20 -25.71 3.09 48.29
C LEU A 20 -24.50 2.36 48.87
N GLU A 21 -24.58 1.06 49.16
CA GLU A 21 -23.48 0.24 49.69
C GLU A 21 -22.37 -0.03 48.65
N GLY A 22 -21.17 -0.42 49.09
CA GLY A 22 -20.05 -0.79 48.20
C GLY A 22 -19.14 0.37 47.75
N TYR A 23 -19.38 1.59 48.22
CA TYR A 23 -18.57 2.78 47.87
C TYR A 23 -17.52 3.16 48.92
N ARG A 24 -17.14 2.22 49.78
CA ARG A 24 -16.14 2.44 50.84
C ARG A 24 -14.83 3.03 50.29
N ASP A 25 -14.32 2.45 49.21
CA ASP A 25 -13.03 2.87 48.62
C ASP A 25 -13.14 4.24 47.96
N LEU A 26 -14.25 4.52 47.28
CA LEU A 26 -14.49 5.84 46.71
C LEU A 26 -14.60 6.88 47.83
N ALA A 27 -15.36 6.60 48.89
CA ALA A 27 -15.44 7.48 50.05
C ALA A 27 -14.03 7.76 50.59
N TRP A 28 -13.24 6.73 50.88
CA TRP A 28 -11.87 6.93 51.33
C TRP A 28 -11.04 7.83 50.37
N GLN A 29 -11.16 7.63 49.05
CA GLN A 29 -10.50 8.49 48.05
C GLN A 29 -10.97 9.94 48.09
N LEU A 30 -12.27 10.21 48.23
CA LEU A 30 -12.79 11.58 48.31
C LEU A 30 -12.24 12.32 49.54
N ASP A 31 -12.08 11.61 50.67
CA ASP A 31 -11.54 12.19 51.90
C ASP A 31 -10.06 12.55 51.76
N VAL A 32 -9.24 11.56 51.37
CA VAL A 32 -7.77 11.69 51.28
C VAL A 32 -7.37 12.77 50.28
N ASN A 33 -8.13 12.90 49.19
CA ASN A 33 -7.80 13.83 48.11
C ASN A 33 -8.49 15.19 48.21
N MET A 34 -9.25 15.44 49.29
CA MET A 34 -9.95 16.70 49.54
C MET A 34 -10.85 17.11 48.37
N VAL A 35 -11.69 16.17 47.93
CA VAL A 35 -12.53 16.33 46.74
C VAL A 35 -13.77 17.17 47.06
N ALA A 36 -13.87 18.34 46.43
CA ALA A 36 -15.06 19.19 46.53
C ALA A 36 -16.18 18.68 45.63
N LEU A 37 -15.85 18.21 44.43
CA LEU A 37 -16.79 17.58 43.51
C LEU A 37 -16.12 16.44 42.73
N TYR A 38 -16.73 15.27 42.80
CA TYR A 38 -16.44 14.11 41.98
C TYR A 38 -17.59 13.92 41.01
N PHE A 39 -17.26 13.71 39.74
CA PHE A 39 -18.20 13.31 38.70
C PHE A 39 -17.56 12.14 37.95
N GLU A 40 -18.28 11.03 37.82
CA GLU A 40 -17.86 9.92 36.96
C GLU A 40 -19.08 9.29 36.32
N SER A 41 -19.13 9.29 34.99
CA SER A 41 -20.10 8.50 34.25
C SER A 41 -19.58 7.09 34.00
N LYS A 42 -20.42 6.10 34.28
CA LYS A 42 -20.17 4.68 34.07
C LYS A 42 -21.43 4.06 33.49
N ASN A 43 -21.37 3.64 32.23
CA ASN A 43 -22.49 3.07 31.50
C ASN A 43 -23.70 4.04 31.50
N GLU A 44 -24.84 3.62 32.07
CA GLU A 44 -26.07 4.41 32.14
C GLU A 44 -26.17 5.27 33.41
N ASP A 45 -25.14 5.29 34.26
CA ASP A 45 -25.16 5.96 35.55
C ASP A 45 -24.06 7.02 35.69
N VAL A 46 -24.34 8.08 36.45
CA VAL A 46 -23.39 9.06 36.93
C VAL A 46 -23.28 8.97 38.44
N ILE A 47 -22.05 8.89 38.92
CA ILE A 47 -21.72 8.96 40.34
C ILE A 47 -21.22 10.37 40.63
N LEU A 48 -21.90 11.05 41.55
CA LEU A 48 -21.45 12.30 42.13
C LEU A 48 -20.98 12.09 43.56
N GLY A 49 -19.94 12.81 43.98
CA GLY A 49 -19.42 12.69 45.34
C GLY A 49 -18.72 13.94 45.87
N CYS A 50 -18.87 14.21 47.16
CA CYS A 50 -18.32 15.38 47.82
C CYS A 50 -17.79 15.02 49.21
N ARG A 51 -16.70 15.67 49.63
CA ARG A 51 -16.20 15.66 51.01
C ARG A 51 -16.60 16.97 51.71
N PHE A 52 -17.35 16.85 52.79
CA PHE A 52 -17.77 17.97 53.64
C PHE A 52 -16.94 18.06 54.91
N ILE A 53 -16.67 19.30 55.33
CA ILE A 53 -16.23 19.65 56.67
C ILE A 53 -17.49 19.87 57.50
N VAL A 54 -17.60 19.14 58.61
CA VAL A 54 -18.77 19.19 59.49
C VAL A 54 -18.34 19.39 60.94
N GLN A 55 -19.24 19.88 61.78
CA GLN A 55 -19.03 19.97 63.21
C GLN A 55 -20.14 19.20 63.94
N ILE A 56 -19.76 18.33 64.88
CA ILE A 56 -20.75 17.77 65.81
C ILE A 56 -21.27 18.92 66.68
N ILE A 57 -22.59 19.08 66.83
CA ILE A 57 -23.16 20.16 67.67
C ILE A 57 -22.54 20.12 69.08
N GLY A 58 -21.85 21.20 69.47
CA GLY A 58 -21.15 21.31 70.75
C GLY A 58 -19.83 20.51 70.84
N GLY A 59 -19.33 19.99 69.73
CA GLY A 59 -18.16 19.12 69.65
C GLY A 59 -17.12 19.58 68.63
N ARG A 60 -16.26 18.63 68.25
CA ARG A 60 -15.14 18.84 67.33
C ARG A 60 -15.56 18.81 65.86
N THR A 61 -14.72 19.38 65.00
CA THR A 61 -14.81 19.26 63.55
C THR A 61 -14.44 17.85 63.08
N GLU A 62 -15.19 17.33 62.13
CA GLU A 62 -14.99 16.05 61.46
C GLU A 62 -15.18 16.19 59.95
N ARG A 63 -15.08 15.08 59.22
CA ARG A 63 -15.30 15.01 57.78
C ARG A 63 -16.32 13.93 57.47
N VAL A 64 -17.27 14.27 56.63
CA VAL A 64 -18.35 13.39 56.17
C VAL A 64 -18.41 13.45 54.65
N LEU A 65 -18.73 12.34 54.04
CA LEU A 65 -18.70 12.18 52.61
C LEU A 65 -20.09 11.86 52.12
N PHE A 66 -20.48 12.49 51.03
CA PHE A 66 -21.76 12.27 50.39
C PHE A 66 -21.51 11.72 49.00
N ILE A 67 -22.13 10.59 48.68
CA ILE A 67 -22.06 9.97 47.35
C ILE A 67 -23.49 9.71 46.89
N VAL A 68 -23.79 10.06 45.65
CA VAL A 68 -25.10 9.84 45.03
C VAL A 68 -24.94 9.30 43.63
N LYS A 69 -25.90 8.48 43.22
CA LYS A 69 -25.98 7.86 41.91
C LYS A 69 -27.23 8.34 41.18
N TYR A 70 -27.05 8.84 39.96
CA TYR A 70 -28.12 9.27 39.06
C TYR A 70 -28.05 8.51 37.74
N PRO A 71 -29.18 8.22 37.07
CA PRO A 71 -29.14 7.85 35.66
C PRO A 71 -28.52 8.98 34.82
N VAL A 72 -27.66 8.67 33.85
CA VAL A 72 -26.99 9.66 32.98
C VAL A 72 -28.00 10.57 32.30
N LYS A 73 -29.13 10.03 31.85
CA LYS A 73 -30.21 10.77 31.17
C LYS A 73 -30.94 11.78 32.07
N GLU A 74 -30.76 11.69 33.39
CA GLU A 74 -31.35 12.62 34.36
C GLU A 74 -30.41 13.77 34.72
N ILE A 75 -29.14 13.73 34.28
CA ILE A 75 -28.17 14.80 34.54
C ILE A 75 -28.51 16.04 33.71
N ASN A 76 -28.64 17.17 34.39
CA ASN A 76 -28.84 18.50 33.79
C ASN A 76 -28.10 19.58 34.62
N SER A 77 -28.24 20.85 34.21
CA SER A 77 -27.60 22.00 34.87
C SER A 77 -27.86 22.05 36.37
N ASP A 78 -29.07 21.73 36.78
CA ASP A 78 -29.53 21.91 38.16
C ASP A 78 -29.10 20.75 39.06
N THR A 79 -28.76 19.61 38.47
CA THR A 79 -28.47 18.38 39.24
C THR A 79 -27.26 18.55 40.16
N ILE A 80 -26.19 19.20 39.66
CA ILE A 80 -24.97 19.46 40.43
C ILE A 80 -25.20 20.57 41.46
N TRP A 81 -25.96 21.62 41.14
CA TRP A 81 -26.28 22.67 42.10
C TRP A 81 -27.17 22.17 43.24
N GLN A 82 -28.16 21.33 42.93
CA GLN A 82 -29.02 20.71 43.93
C GLN A 82 -28.31 19.65 44.77
N LEU A 83 -27.20 19.09 44.29
CA LEU A 83 -26.41 18.09 45.02
C LEU A 83 -26.02 18.62 46.41
N TYR A 84 -25.40 19.80 46.47
CA TYR A 84 -24.90 20.37 47.71
C TYR A 84 -26.02 20.64 48.71
N LYS A 85 -27.13 21.22 48.23
CA LYS A 85 -28.30 21.49 49.07
C LYS A 85 -28.86 20.20 49.68
N LYS A 86 -29.06 19.16 48.86
CA LYS A 86 -29.54 17.85 49.33
C LYS A 86 -28.55 17.19 50.28
N ALA A 87 -27.25 17.27 49.99
CA ALA A 87 -26.22 16.70 50.85
C ALA A 87 -26.24 17.35 52.24
N VAL A 88 -26.34 18.68 52.31
CA VAL A 88 -26.45 19.41 53.59
C VAL A 88 -27.69 18.95 54.36
N GLU A 89 -28.88 18.96 53.74
CA GLU A 89 -30.14 18.52 54.36
C GLU A 89 -30.03 17.07 54.91
N GLU A 90 -29.41 16.17 54.16
CA GLU A 90 -29.31 14.75 54.55
C GLU A 90 -28.24 14.48 55.62
N ILE A 91 -27.14 15.25 55.62
CA ILE A 91 -26.07 15.18 56.64
C ILE A 91 -26.55 15.75 57.97
N GLU A 92 -27.21 16.90 57.97
CA GLU A 92 -27.67 17.56 59.21
C GLU A 92 -28.87 16.83 59.84
N SER A 93 -29.59 16.02 59.06
CA SER A 93 -30.68 15.16 59.56
C SER A 93 -30.24 13.80 60.11
N LEU A 94 -28.92 13.54 60.23
CA LEU A 94 -28.40 12.34 60.89
C LEU A 94 -28.85 12.28 62.37
N LYS A 95 -29.54 11.20 62.75
CA LYS A 95 -30.10 11.04 64.10
C LYS A 95 -29.05 10.64 65.13
N GLU A 96 -28.09 9.79 64.74
CA GLU A 96 -27.05 9.27 65.64
C GLU A 96 -26.03 10.33 66.04
N VAL A 97 -25.70 11.21 65.09
CA VAL A 97 -24.77 12.33 65.30
C VAL A 97 -25.36 13.56 64.64
N ARG A 98 -25.63 14.59 65.44
CA ARG A 98 -26.13 15.87 64.91
C ARG A 98 -24.95 16.70 64.42
N TYR A 99 -24.84 16.82 63.11
CA TYR A 99 -23.83 17.63 62.45
C TYR A 99 -24.37 19.01 62.05
N ASN A 100 -23.47 19.99 61.96
CA ASN A 100 -23.63 21.23 61.24
C ASN A 100 -22.62 21.23 60.08
N VAL A 101 -23.06 21.47 58.85
CA VAL A 101 -22.13 21.53 57.70
C VAL A 101 -21.42 22.88 57.70
N LEU A 102 -20.09 22.86 57.62
CA LEU A 102 -19.27 24.07 57.66
C LEU A 102 -18.76 24.49 56.29
N GLY A 103 -18.50 23.56 55.37
CA GLY A 103 -17.88 23.83 54.08
C GLY A 103 -17.37 22.58 53.37
N LEU A 104 -16.63 22.76 52.27
CA LEU A 104 -16.00 21.73 51.46
C LEU A 104 -14.48 21.73 51.64
N TRP A 105 -13.80 22.82 51.28
CA TRP A 105 -12.36 23.03 51.49
C TRP A 105 -12.07 23.82 52.75
N LYS A 106 -12.88 24.85 53.03
CA LYS A 106 -12.77 25.72 54.20
C LYS A 106 -14.14 26.08 54.74
N THR A 107 -14.23 26.48 55.99
CA THR A 107 -15.49 26.96 56.57
C THR A 107 -16.03 28.17 55.78
N GLY A 108 -17.33 28.13 55.45
CA GLY A 108 -18.07 29.19 54.74
C GLY A 108 -18.11 29.04 53.23
N ASP A 109 -17.21 28.26 52.61
CA ASP A 109 -17.11 28.19 51.14
C ASP A 109 -18.33 27.54 50.45
N ILE A 110 -19.16 26.82 51.21
CA ILE A 110 -20.41 26.21 50.73
C ILE A 110 -21.56 27.22 50.63
N GLU A 111 -21.55 28.26 51.47
CA GLU A 111 -22.56 29.32 51.46
C GLU A 111 -22.36 30.26 50.26
N ASP A 112 -21.14 30.30 49.73
CA ASP A 112 -20.71 31.13 48.60
C ASP A 112 -20.80 30.41 47.24
N ILE A 113 -21.32 29.17 47.19
CA ILE A 113 -21.47 28.40 45.94
C ILE A 113 -22.61 29.00 45.12
N ILE A 114 -22.24 29.79 44.12
CA ILE A 114 -23.16 30.43 43.16
C ILE A 114 -22.75 30.09 41.73
N ASP A 115 -23.74 30.09 40.84
CA ASP A 115 -23.48 30.04 39.40
C ASP A 115 -22.82 31.36 38.98
N THR A 116 -21.52 31.28 38.72
CA THR A 116 -20.74 32.42 38.23
C THR A 116 -20.74 32.39 36.72
N LYS A 117 -20.91 33.56 36.09
CA LYS A 117 -20.70 33.67 34.63
C LYS A 117 -19.25 33.26 34.34
N THR A 118 -19.09 32.09 33.75
CA THR A 118 -17.79 31.61 33.30
C THR A 118 -17.22 32.59 32.27
N THR A 119 -15.96 32.97 32.43
CA THR A 119 -15.22 33.83 31.50
C THR A 119 -14.97 33.13 30.17
N ASP A 120 -15.25 33.84 29.06
CA ASP A 120 -14.92 33.52 27.66
C ASP A 120 -15.14 32.06 27.20
N ASN A 121 -14.90 31.78 25.93
CA ASN A 121 -15.09 30.47 25.30
C ASN A 121 -14.10 29.38 25.79
N ILE A 122 -13.63 29.43 27.03
CA ILE A 122 -12.67 28.49 27.62
C ILE A 122 -13.21 27.05 27.64
N TYR A 123 -14.51 26.90 27.89
CA TYR A 123 -15.17 25.60 27.89
C TYR A 123 -15.10 24.93 26.51
N GLU A 124 -15.02 25.70 25.41
CA GLU A 124 -14.88 25.16 24.04
C GLU A 124 -13.54 24.41 23.91
N ILE A 125 -12.45 25.00 24.42
CA ILE A 125 -11.12 24.37 24.42
C ILE A 125 -11.15 23.10 25.28
N ILE A 126 -11.78 23.16 26.46
CA ILE A 126 -11.88 22.01 27.36
C ILE A 126 -12.66 20.87 26.72
N VAL A 127 -13.84 21.16 26.19
CA VAL A 127 -14.69 20.16 25.53
C VAL A 127 -13.98 19.58 24.32
N GLY A 128 -13.36 20.41 23.47
CA GLY A 128 -12.55 19.95 22.34
C GLY A 128 -11.48 18.96 22.77
N LYS A 129 -10.68 19.28 23.79
CA LYS A 129 -9.64 18.39 24.31
C LYS A 129 -10.20 17.09 24.91
N LEU A 130 -11.36 17.15 25.58
CA LEU A 130 -12.03 15.96 26.11
C LEU A 130 -12.56 15.04 25.00
N ILE A 131 -13.05 15.60 23.89
CA ILE A 131 -13.51 14.85 22.72
C ILE A 131 -12.33 14.15 22.01
N SER A 132 -11.13 14.72 22.00
CA SER A 132 -9.92 14.06 21.48
C SER A 132 -9.34 12.97 22.39
N ASN A 133 -10.06 12.56 23.45
CA ASN A 133 -9.58 11.63 24.47
C ASN A 133 -8.34 12.10 25.25
N GLU A 134 -8.09 13.40 25.27
CA GLU A 134 -7.00 13.98 26.04
C GLU A 134 -7.48 14.44 27.43
N GLN A 135 -6.56 14.40 28.40
CA GLN A 135 -6.80 14.90 29.76
C GLN A 135 -6.47 16.38 29.85
N ILE A 136 -7.17 17.10 30.72
CA ILE A 136 -6.96 18.52 30.93
C ILE A 136 -6.96 18.90 32.42
N VAL A 137 -5.98 19.71 32.81
CA VAL A 137 -5.83 20.26 34.15
C VAL A 137 -6.06 21.77 34.12
N VAL A 138 -7.01 22.23 34.93
CA VAL A 138 -7.41 23.63 35.05
C VAL A 138 -7.09 24.13 36.45
N LYS A 139 -6.47 25.29 36.56
CA LYS A 139 -6.28 25.98 37.83
C LYS A 139 -7.42 26.97 38.07
N SER A 140 -8.07 26.84 39.22
CA SER A 140 -9.06 27.78 39.73
C SER A 140 -9.01 27.81 41.26
N SER A 141 -8.62 28.95 41.81
CA SER A 141 -8.59 29.23 43.25
C SER A 141 -9.98 29.53 43.83
N ASP A 142 -10.95 29.86 42.98
CA ASP A 142 -12.36 30.09 43.32
C ASP A 142 -13.18 28.81 43.07
N LEU A 143 -13.73 28.24 44.15
CA LEU A 143 -14.49 27.01 44.08
C LEU A 143 -15.77 27.15 43.22
N SER A 144 -16.46 28.30 43.32
CA SER A 144 -17.68 28.57 42.55
C SER A 144 -17.38 28.69 41.07
N GLN A 145 -16.27 29.34 40.71
CA GLN A 145 -15.80 29.42 39.32
C GLN A 145 -15.47 28.03 38.76
N GLY A 146 -14.75 27.20 39.53
CA GLY A 146 -14.43 25.82 39.16
C GLY A 146 -15.67 24.95 38.97
N ILE A 147 -16.64 25.02 39.89
CA ILE A 147 -17.92 24.29 39.77
C ILE A 147 -18.70 24.77 38.55
N SER A 148 -18.82 26.09 38.34
CA SER A 148 -19.55 26.66 37.19
C SER A 148 -18.97 26.19 35.86
N LEU A 149 -17.63 26.15 35.75
CA LEU A 149 -16.95 25.64 34.56
C LEU A 149 -17.22 24.15 34.33
N LEU A 150 -17.12 23.32 35.38
CA LEU A 150 -17.41 21.90 35.28
C LEU A 150 -18.86 21.65 34.88
N VAL A 151 -19.83 22.37 35.46
CA VAL A 151 -21.25 22.29 35.08
C VAL A 151 -21.42 22.63 33.59
N LYS A 152 -20.77 23.70 33.11
CA LYS A 152 -20.81 24.07 31.69
C LYS A 152 -20.25 22.97 30.79
N VAL A 153 -19.13 22.34 31.17
CA VAL A 153 -18.53 21.21 30.42
C VAL A 153 -19.46 20.00 30.40
N VAL A 154 -20.06 19.64 31.54
CA VAL A 154 -21.03 18.53 31.64
C VAL A 154 -22.23 18.78 30.72
N LEU A 155 -22.74 20.01 30.67
CA LEU A 155 -23.85 20.39 29.78
C LEU A 155 -23.48 20.26 28.31
N GLU A 156 -22.30 20.73 27.91
CA GLU A 156 -21.86 20.61 26.51
C GLU A 156 -21.63 19.15 26.10
N LEU A 157 -21.28 18.28 27.05
CA LEU A 157 -21.06 16.85 26.81
C LEU A 157 -22.29 15.98 27.05
N GLU A 158 -23.46 16.54 27.37
CA GLU A 158 -24.66 15.80 27.81
C GLU A 158 -25.00 14.61 26.89
N SER A 159 -24.92 14.82 25.58
CA SER A 159 -25.23 13.81 24.55
C SER A 159 -24.25 12.63 24.51
N VAL A 160 -23.06 12.77 25.10
CA VAL A 160 -21.98 11.79 25.07
C VAL A 160 -21.47 11.39 26.46
N LEU A 161 -22.09 11.89 27.54
CA LEU A 161 -21.69 11.55 28.91
C LEU A 161 -21.67 10.03 29.15
N SER A 162 -22.53 9.25 28.50
CA SER A 162 -22.57 7.78 28.63
C SER A 162 -21.29 7.07 28.15
N LEU A 163 -20.39 7.76 27.43
CA LEU A 163 -19.14 7.17 26.93
C LEU A 163 -18.05 7.02 28.01
N GLY A 164 -18.30 7.49 29.23
CA GLY A 164 -17.41 7.28 30.37
C GLY A 164 -16.38 8.40 30.55
N TYR A 165 -16.79 9.44 31.28
CA TYR A 165 -16.00 10.61 31.61
C TYR A 165 -15.84 10.75 33.12
N LYS A 166 -14.67 11.20 33.56
CA LYS A 166 -14.34 11.45 34.96
C LYS A 166 -13.85 12.88 35.16
N PHE A 167 -14.62 13.68 35.89
CA PHE A 167 -14.28 15.07 36.20
C PHE A 167 -14.15 15.26 37.71
N ILE A 168 -13.10 15.95 38.15
CA ILE A 168 -12.80 16.10 39.57
C ILE A 168 -12.39 17.54 39.89
N ILE A 169 -12.93 18.08 40.98
CA ILE A 169 -12.46 19.30 41.64
C ILE A 169 -11.83 18.89 42.98
N SER A 170 -10.51 19.03 43.10
CA SER A 170 -9.78 18.56 44.29
C SER A 170 -8.51 19.36 44.59
N GLU A 171 -8.07 19.38 45.85
CA GLU A 171 -6.75 19.95 46.17
C GLU A 171 -5.61 19.04 45.72
N SER A 172 -5.81 17.72 45.70
CA SER A 172 -4.79 16.73 45.31
C SER A 172 -4.73 16.46 43.81
N ALA A 173 -3.57 15.99 43.33
CA ALA A 173 -3.35 15.57 41.95
C ALA A 173 -3.99 14.18 41.72
N LEU A 174 -5.22 14.16 41.20
CA LEU A 174 -5.92 12.93 40.86
C LEU A 174 -5.98 12.72 39.35
N LYS A 175 -5.94 11.44 38.93
CA LYS A 175 -6.18 11.10 37.53
C LYS A 175 -7.67 11.28 37.20
N ALA A 176 -7.95 12.21 36.28
CA ALA A 176 -9.27 12.54 35.76
C ALA A 176 -9.13 12.95 34.27
N ASP A 177 -10.24 12.96 33.54
CA ASP A 177 -10.29 13.57 32.21
C ASP A 177 -10.24 15.10 32.32
N LEU A 178 -11.01 15.67 33.26
CA LEU A 178 -10.93 17.08 33.66
C LEU A 178 -10.60 17.15 35.14
N LEU A 179 -9.49 17.81 35.48
CA LEU A 179 -9.07 18.04 36.85
C LEU A 179 -9.00 19.55 37.12
N ILE A 180 -9.82 20.06 38.05
CA ILE A 180 -9.79 21.47 38.47
C ILE A 180 -9.18 21.58 39.86
N ARG A 181 -8.20 22.47 40.04
CA ARG A 181 -7.43 22.58 41.29
C ARG A 181 -7.17 24.03 41.71
N PRO A 182 -7.11 24.32 43.02
CA PRO A 182 -6.77 25.65 43.51
C PRO A 182 -5.29 26.00 43.39
N LYS A 183 -4.41 24.99 43.37
CA LYS A 183 -2.95 25.18 43.29
C LYS A 183 -2.34 24.08 42.41
N GLU A 184 -1.74 24.49 41.30
CA GLU A 184 -0.96 23.62 40.40
C GLU A 184 0.00 24.50 39.58
N GLU A 185 1.24 24.02 39.39
CA GLU A 185 2.28 24.71 38.60
C GLU A 185 2.17 24.35 37.12
N HIS A 186 1.77 23.12 36.82
CA HIS A 186 1.64 22.60 35.46
C HIS A 186 0.16 22.45 35.09
N VAL A 187 -0.43 23.51 34.55
CA VAL A 187 -1.82 23.50 34.06
C VAL A 187 -1.91 23.81 32.59
N ASP A 188 -2.94 23.27 31.95
CA ASP A 188 -3.31 23.64 30.59
C ASP A 188 -3.93 25.04 30.55
N ILE A 189 -4.74 25.37 31.57
CA ILE A 189 -5.52 26.60 31.66
C ILE A 189 -5.47 27.15 33.09
N ASP A 190 -5.11 28.43 33.25
CA ASP A 190 -5.26 29.18 34.51
C ASP A 190 -6.42 30.18 34.35
N ILE A 191 -7.57 29.86 34.95
CA ILE A 191 -8.77 30.71 34.88
C ILE A 191 -8.77 31.83 35.93
N ASP A 192 -7.87 31.81 36.92
CA ASP A 192 -7.72 32.89 37.89
C ASP A 192 -7.15 34.15 37.21
N ASN A 193 -6.24 33.96 36.26
CA ASN A 193 -5.51 35.05 35.60
C ASN A 193 -5.94 35.29 34.14
N ASN A 194 -6.96 34.58 33.66
CA ASN A 194 -7.38 34.55 32.24
C ASN A 194 -6.20 34.29 31.27
N GLN A 195 -5.21 33.51 31.71
CA GLN A 195 -4.03 33.15 30.93
C GLN A 195 -4.04 31.64 30.70
N GLY A 196 -4.49 31.23 29.51
CA GLY A 196 -4.23 29.86 29.07
C GLY A 196 -2.74 29.69 28.82
N ILE A 197 -2.07 28.81 29.58
CA ILE A 197 -0.64 28.46 29.40
C ILE A 197 -0.44 27.71 28.07
N MET A 198 -1.50 27.05 27.59
CA MET A 198 -1.56 26.40 26.29
C MET A 198 -1.22 27.35 25.13
N LYS A 199 -0.44 26.83 24.16
CA LYS A 199 -0.02 27.57 22.96
C LYS A 199 -1.22 27.96 22.10
N TYR A 200 -1.07 29.01 21.29
CA TYR A 200 -2.17 29.51 20.44
C TYR A 200 -2.67 28.44 19.47
N GLU A 201 -1.75 27.67 18.89
CA GLU A 201 -2.04 26.60 17.93
C GLU A 201 -2.87 25.49 18.58
N GLU A 202 -2.53 25.09 19.81
CA GLU A 202 -3.27 24.09 20.57
C GLU A 202 -4.67 24.59 20.96
N LYS A 203 -4.80 25.85 21.40
CA LYS A 203 -6.12 26.44 21.67
C LYS A 203 -7.00 26.45 20.43
N SER A 204 -6.45 26.92 19.30
CA SER A 204 -7.13 26.97 18.00
C SER A 204 -7.62 25.58 17.58
N ARG A 205 -6.75 24.57 17.71
CA ARG A 205 -7.09 23.16 17.45
C ARG A 205 -8.31 22.70 18.25
N PHE A 206 -8.31 22.88 19.56
CA PHE A 206 -9.41 22.38 20.39
C PHE A 206 -10.70 23.17 20.22
N THR A 207 -10.63 24.49 20.01
CA THR A 207 -11.80 25.30 19.66
C THR A 207 -12.44 24.83 18.35
N LYS A 208 -11.64 24.53 17.32
CA LYS A 208 -12.13 23.95 16.05
C LYS A 208 -12.81 22.60 16.29
N LEU A 209 -12.18 21.72 17.06
CA LEU A 209 -12.74 20.40 17.40
C LEU A 209 -14.09 20.52 18.13
N TYR A 210 -14.22 21.49 19.04
CA TYR A 210 -15.51 21.79 19.67
C TYR A 210 -16.58 22.24 18.68
N GLY A 211 -16.25 23.15 17.75
CA GLY A 211 -17.18 23.59 16.71
C GLY A 211 -17.71 22.41 15.89
N ILE A 212 -16.82 21.50 15.51
CA ILE A 212 -17.14 20.29 14.74
C ILE A 212 -18.01 19.34 15.56
N TYR A 213 -17.64 19.08 16.82
CA TYR A 213 -18.47 18.32 17.75
C TYR A 213 -19.90 18.89 17.84
N ARG A 214 -20.03 20.20 17.97
CA ARG A 214 -21.33 20.88 18.04
C ARG A 214 -22.16 20.70 16.77
N GLU A 215 -21.54 20.85 15.60
CA GLU A 215 -22.21 20.60 14.32
C GLU A 215 -22.62 19.13 14.15
N PHE A 216 -21.73 18.21 14.52
CA PHE A 216 -21.98 16.77 14.50
C PHE A 216 -23.21 16.41 15.34
N ILE A 217 -23.26 16.90 16.58
CA ILE A 217 -24.39 16.65 17.49
C ILE A 217 -25.69 17.28 16.94
N TYR A 218 -25.63 18.52 16.46
CA TYR A 218 -26.81 19.25 15.96
C TYR A 218 -27.50 18.53 14.79
N THR A 219 -26.72 17.91 13.91
CA THR A 219 -27.20 17.36 12.65
C THR A 219 -27.58 15.88 12.71
N GLN A 220 -27.06 15.10 13.67
CA GLN A 220 -27.38 13.67 13.83
C GLN A 220 -28.65 13.40 14.66
N GLY A 221 -29.24 14.42 15.30
CA GLY A 221 -30.57 14.30 15.89
C GLY A 221 -30.71 13.36 17.10
N GLY A 222 -29.63 13.00 17.78
CA GLY A 222 -29.69 12.41 19.13
C GLY A 222 -29.76 10.87 19.23
N ASP A 223 -29.69 10.11 18.14
CA ASP A 223 -29.63 8.63 18.21
C ASP A 223 -28.17 8.15 18.17
N TYR A 224 -27.57 8.03 19.35
CA TYR A 224 -26.16 7.69 19.52
C TYR A 224 -26.03 6.30 20.13
N SER A 225 -25.50 5.35 19.37
CA SER A 225 -25.03 4.07 19.91
C SER A 225 -23.53 3.90 19.68
N PHE A 226 -22.73 4.84 20.20
CA PHE A 226 -21.29 4.66 20.23
C PHE A 226 -20.93 3.69 21.36
N ARG A 227 -20.05 2.74 21.04
CA ARG A 227 -19.59 1.73 22.01
C ARG A 227 -18.66 2.33 23.06
N ASP A 228 -17.82 3.28 22.65
CA ASP A 228 -16.83 3.95 23.50
C ASP A 228 -16.41 5.31 22.89
N ARG A 229 -15.55 6.05 23.62
CA ARG A 229 -15.06 7.37 23.19
C ARG A 229 -14.20 7.34 21.93
N ASN A 230 -13.50 6.25 21.64
CA ASN A 230 -12.70 6.16 20.41
C ASN A 230 -13.62 6.03 19.20
N GLY A 231 -14.60 5.13 19.26
CA GLY A 231 -15.58 5.00 18.17
C GLY A 231 -16.36 6.30 17.92
N PHE A 232 -16.62 7.09 18.95
CA PHE A 232 -17.21 8.43 18.79
C PHE A 232 -16.28 9.39 18.05
N LEU A 233 -15.01 9.46 18.45
CA LEU A 233 -14.01 10.30 17.79
C LEU A 233 -13.81 9.89 16.32
N ASP A 234 -13.81 8.59 16.02
CA ASP A 234 -13.73 8.08 14.65
C ASP A 234 -14.89 8.60 13.78
N GLU A 235 -16.10 8.70 14.31
CA GLU A 235 -17.28 9.20 13.58
C GLU A 235 -17.24 10.72 13.37
N ILE A 236 -16.75 11.48 14.36
CA ILE A 236 -16.48 12.92 14.18
C ILE A 236 -15.46 13.11 13.05
N ILE A 237 -14.36 12.35 13.11
CA ILE A 237 -13.28 12.45 12.13
C ILE A 237 -13.78 12.07 10.74
N LYS A 238 -14.61 11.04 10.56
CA LYS A 238 -15.12 10.61 9.24
C LYS A 238 -15.91 11.70 8.51
N ARG A 239 -16.55 12.60 9.25
CA ARG A 239 -17.57 13.49 8.70
C ARG A 239 -17.02 14.83 8.21
N ASP A 240 -16.18 15.49 8.99
CA ASP A 240 -15.84 16.91 8.78
C ASP A 240 -14.36 17.13 8.42
N VAL A 241 -13.84 16.24 7.58
CA VAL A 241 -12.40 15.91 7.56
C VAL A 241 -11.49 16.90 6.83
N LYS A 242 -12.04 17.76 5.96
CA LYS A 242 -11.25 18.63 5.09
C LYS A 242 -10.67 19.85 5.80
N ASP A 243 -11.39 20.41 6.78
CA ASP A 243 -10.92 21.51 7.63
C ASP A 243 -10.20 21.01 8.90
N TYR A 244 -10.38 19.72 9.24
CA TYR A 244 -9.93 19.07 10.48
C TYR A 244 -8.47 18.62 10.45
N ALA A 245 -8.04 18.05 9.31
CA ALA A 245 -6.81 17.28 9.27
C ALA A 245 -5.55 18.12 9.51
N ASN A 246 -5.57 19.39 9.09
CA ASN A 246 -4.43 20.28 9.24
C ASN A 246 -4.26 20.87 10.65
N ASP A 247 -5.28 20.89 11.51
CA ASP A 247 -5.13 21.50 12.84
C ASP A 247 -5.10 20.47 13.97
N ILE A 248 -5.74 19.32 13.80
CA ILE A 248 -6.04 18.40 14.91
C ILE A 248 -5.11 17.20 14.98
N PHE A 249 -4.59 16.71 13.85
CA PHE A 249 -3.71 15.55 13.87
C PHE A 249 -2.28 15.98 14.16
N ASN A 250 -1.88 15.89 15.43
CA ASN A 250 -0.49 15.90 15.83
C ASN A 250 -0.01 14.43 15.95
N PRO A 251 0.87 13.95 15.08
CA PRO A 251 1.43 12.59 15.11
C PRO A 251 2.04 12.21 16.47
N TYR A 252 2.51 13.17 17.26
CA TYR A 252 3.11 12.93 18.58
C TYR A 252 2.09 12.70 19.70
N GLN A 253 0.81 13.03 19.48
CA GLN A 253 -0.24 12.94 20.51
C GLN A 253 -1.27 11.83 20.24
N TYR A 254 -1.30 11.27 19.03
CA TYR A 254 -2.23 10.21 18.64
C TYR A 254 -1.52 8.88 18.44
N ASP A 255 -2.24 7.79 18.70
CA ASP A 255 -1.85 6.46 18.26
C ASP A 255 -1.85 6.43 16.72
N LEU A 256 -0.66 6.36 16.12
CA LEU A 256 -0.46 6.41 14.67
C LEU A 256 -1.23 5.30 13.93
N ASN A 257 -1.36 4.11 14.53
CA ASN A 257 -2.12 3.01 13.94
C ASN A 257 -3.58 3.41 13.73
N ARG A 258 -4.18 4.02 14.76
CA ARG A 258 -5.57 4.49 14.71
C ARG A 258 -5.72 5.67 13.77
N LEU A 259 -4.82 6.65 13.87
CA LEU A 259 -4.85 7.84 13.04
C LEU A 259 -4.90 7.47 11.55
N LEU A 260 -4.00 6.57 11.14
CA LEU A 260 -3.93 6.11 9.76
C LEU A 260 -5.16 5.29 9.36
N LEU A 261 -5.60 4.34 10.19
CA LEU A 261 -6.78 3.52 9.92
C LEU A 261 -8.08 4.33 9.81
N ILE A 262 -8.24 5.39 10.59
CA ILE A 262 -9.42 6.26 10.46
C ILE A 262 -9.35 7.05 9.15
N SER A 263 -8.14 7.47 8.74
CA SER A 263 -7.93 8.25 7.53
C SER A 263 -8.12 7.46 6.24
N THR A 264 -7.98 6.12 6.24
CA THR A 264 -8.19 5.29 5.02
C THR A 264 -9.60 5.41 4.44
N ARG A 265 -10.59 5.83 5.23
CA ARG A 265 -11.97 6.04 4.79
C ARG A 265 -12.17 7.30 3.94
N ASN A 266 -11.16 8.16 3.82
CA ASN A 266 -11.20 9.37 3.01
C ASN A 266 -9.79 9.69 2.46
N SER A 267 -9.63 9.54 1.14
CA SER A 267 -8.35 9.72 0.43
C SER A 267 -7.68 11.07 0.70
N ASP A 268 -8.44 12.17 0.72
CA ASP A 268 -7.88 13.52 0.92
C ASP A 268 -7.24 13.65 2.31
N VAL A 269 -7.82 12.96 3.29
CA VAL A 269 -7.42 13.00 4.70
C VAL A 269 -6.20 12.15 4.91
N LEU A 270 -6.21 10.94 4.33
CA LEU A 270 -5.08 10.05 4.34
C LEU A 270 -3.85 10.77 3.75
N ILE A 271 -4.01 11.49 2.64
CA ILE A 271 -2.94 12.28 2.03
C ILE A 271 -2.45 13.39 2.99
N LEU A 272 -3.34 14.13 3.65
CA LEU A 272 -2.97 15.17 4.61
C LEU A 272 -2.21 14.60 5.81
N VAL A 273 -2.70 13.49 6.39
CA VAL A 273 -2.05 12.79 7.50
C VAL A 273 -0.67 12.28 7.08
N ILE A 274 -0.55 11.68 5.90
CA ILE A 274 0.72 11.20 5.36
C ILE A 274 1.70 12.35 5.15
N ASN A 275 1.26 13.46 4.55
CA ASN A 275 2.12 14.62 4.35
C ASN A 275 2.69 15.12 5.69
N ARG A 276 1.85 15.18 6.72
CA ARG A 276 2.28 15.57 8.06
C ARG A 276 3.24 14.58 8.71
N ILE A 277 2.97 13.27 8.60
CA ILE A 277 3.89 12.24 9.11
C ILE A 277 5.25 12.38 8.43
N VAL A 278 5.29 12.63 7.12
CA VAL A 278 6.56 12.82 6.40
C VAL A 278 7.26 14.11 6.81
N GLU A 279 6.52 15.21 6.97
CA GLU A 279 7.07 16.52 7.37
C GLU A 279 7.60 16.52 8.82
N GLU A 280 6.88 15.90 9.74
CA GLU A 280 7.23 15.86 11.16
C GLU A 280 8.17 14.69 11.52
N ASN A 281 8.25 13.68 10.65
CA ASN A 281 9.07 12.48 10.76
C ASN A 281 9.02 11.81 12.16
N PRO A 282 7.82 11.47 12.68
CA PRO A 282 7.69 10.74 13.94
C PRO A 282 8.20 9.31 13.78
N ASP A 283 8.45 8.63 14.90
CA ASP A 283 8.77 7.20 14.87
C ASP A 283 7.54 6.39 14.43
N ILE A 284 7.63 5.76 13.26
CA ILE A 284 6.57 4.93 12.68
C ILE A 284 6.79 3.42 12.85
N SER A 285 7.85 3.00 13.56
CA SER A 285 8.18 1.58 13.74
C SER A 285 7.11 0.79 14.52
N GLY A 286 6.22 1.48 15.23
CA GLY A 286 5.08 0.90 15.95
C GLY A 286 3.84 0.64 15.09
N ILE A 287 3.87 0.93 13.78
CA ILE A 287 2.73 0.65 12.88
C ILE A 287 2.63 -0.87 12.65
N GLN A 288 1.42 -1.41 12.82
CA GLN A 288 1.14 -2.84 12.63
C GLN A 288 1.20 -3.22 11.14
N ASP A 289 1.78 -4.38 10.83
CA ASP A 289 1.91 -4.88 9.46
C ASP A 289 0.57 -4.91 8.71
N GLU A 290 -0.51 -5.32 9.37
CA GLU A 290 -1.87 -5.40 8.82
C GLU A 290 -2.39 -4.03 8.38
N ILE A 291 -2.17 -3.00 9.23
CA ILE A 291 -2.57 -1.62 8.97
C ILE A 291 -1.71 -1.02 7.85
N ALA A 292 -0.40 -1.32 7.84
CA ALA A 292 0.49 -0.87 6.77
C ALA A 292 -0.01 -1.36 5.39
N VAL A 293 -0.33 -2.66 5.29
CA VAL A 293 -0.88 -3.25 4.05
C VAL A 293 -2.21 -2.58 3.65
N GLU A 294 -3.14 -2.41 4.58
CA GLU A 294 -4.44 -1.76 4.31
C GLU A 294 -4.27 -0.32 3.80
N ILE A 295 -3.37 0.47 4.40
CA ILE A 295 -3.08 1.84 3.95
C ILE A 295 -2.52 1.83 2.53
N ILE A 296 -1.61 0.92 2.21
CA ILE A 296 -1.02 0.83 0.87
C ILE A 296 -2.09 0.49 -0.16
N GLU A 297 -2.95 -0.49 0.14
CA GLU A 297 -4.06 -0.87 -0.73
C GLU A 297 -4.95 0.33 -1.06
N GLU A 298 -5.23 1.20 -0.09
CA GLU A 298 -6.02 2.43 -0.29
C GLU A 298 -5.26 3.57 -0.97
N LEU A 299 -3.93 3.60 -0.86
CA LEU A 299 -3.11 4.59 -1.57
C LEU A 299 -2.96 4.27 -3.06
N VAL A 300 -3.01 3.00 -3.46
CA VAL A 300 -2.81 2.59 -4.85
C VAL A 300 -3.77 3.31 -5.83
N PRO A 301 -5.09 3.36 -5.61
CA PRO A 301 -5.99 4.09 -6.51
C PRO A 301 -5.68 5.60 -6.60
N ILE A 302 -5.20 6.20 -5.51
CA ILE A 302 -4.89 7.63 -5.40
C ILE A 302 -3.62 7.99 -6.17
N ILE A 303 -2.64 7.07 -6.18
CA ILE A 303 -1.37 7.23 -6.90
C ILE A 303 -1.59 7.49 -8.40
N TYR A 304 -2.72 7.03 -8.95
CA TYR A 304 -3.09 7.21 -10.35
C TYR A 304 -3.83 8.51 -10.67
N SER A 305 -4.46 9.17 -9.69
CA SER A 305 -5.39 10.28 -9.93
C SER A 305 -4.73 11.66 -9.95
N GLU A 306 -3.63 11.84 -9.21
CA GLU A 306 -2.88 13.11 -9.18
C GLU A 306 -1.38 12.82 -9.28
N SER A 307 -0.59 13.80 -9.74
CA SER A 307 0.86 13.68 -9.73
C SER A 307 1.32 13.31 -8.32
N ILE A 308 1.87 12.10 -8.17
CA ILE A 308 2.27 11.53 -6.88
C ILE A 308 3.04 12.58 -6.07
N SER A 309 2.53 12.97 -4.89
CA SER A 309 3.32 13.80 -4.00
C SER A 309 4.56 13.01 -3.59
N SER A 310 5.74 13.63 -3.61
CA SER A 310 6.98 12.99 -3.16
C SER A 310 6.83 12.36 -1.77
N ASN A 311 6.00 12.96 -0.93
CA ASN A 311 5.71 12.51 0.42
C ASN A 311 5.02 11.15 0.45
N ILE A 312 4.06 10.87 -0.43
CA ILE A 312 3.40 9.55 -0.48
C ILE A 312 4.43 8.47 -0.83
N LYS A 313 5.34 8.71 -1.79
CA LYS A 313 6.41 7.75 -2.12
C LYS A 313 7.32 7.50 -0.92
N ILE A 314 7.74 8.57 -0.23
CA ILE A 314 8.59 8.49 0.98
C ILE A 314 7.88 7.68 2.07
N PHE A 315 6.59 7.95 2.31
CA PHE A 315 5.83 7.27 3.33
C PHE A 315 5.68 5.77 3.06
N ILE A 316 5.35 5.39 1.82
CA ILE A 316 5.25 3.97 1.43
C ILE A 316 6.60 3.26 1.60
N SER A 317 7.70 3.91 1.19
CA SER A 317 9.07 3.42 1.41
C SER A 317 9.36 3.18 2.89
N ASN A 318 9.09 4.18 3.75
CA ASN A 318 9.32 4.07 5.18
C ASN A 318 8.44 2.98 5.83
N LEU A 319 7.19 2.84 5.42
CA LEU A 319 6.32 1.75 5.87
C LEU A 319 6.88 0.39 5.46
N TYR A 320 7.27 0.25 4.19
CA TYR A 320 7.85 -0.98 3.66
C TYR A 320 9.08 -1.41 4.47
N GLU A 321 9.96 -0.49 4.86
CA GLU A 321 11.15 -0.85 5.65
C GLU A 321 10.82 -1.49 7.00
N ASN A 322 9.72 -1.07 7.64
CA ASN A 322 9.32 -1.45 9.00
C ASN A 322 8.47 -2.72 9.10
N ILE A 323 7.96 -3.26 8.00
CA ILE A 323 7.13 -4.48 8.02
C ILE A 323 7.96 -5.78 7.95
N LYS A 324 7.35 -6.89 8.40
CA LYS A 324 7.96 -8.23 8.34
C LYS A 324 8.22 -8.72 6.90
N ASP A 325 9.24 -9.56 6.73
CA ASP A 325 9.67 -10.08 5.42
C ASP A 325 8.56 -10.81 4.64
N SER A 326 7.70 -11.56 5.33
CA SER A 326 6.55 -12.24 4.74
C SER A 326 5.57 -11.27 4.08
N ASP A 327 5.36 -10.11 4.69
CA ASP A 327 4.43 -9.10 4.23
C ASP A 327 5.11 -8.14 3.24
N LYS A 328 6.44 -7.94 3.34
CA LYS A 328 7.25 -7.31 2.29
C LYS A 328 7.06 -8.01 0.95
N ARG A 329 7.14 -9.35 0.90
CA ARG A 329 6.97 -10.10 -0.36
C ARG A 329 5.58 -9.90 -0.97
N LYS A 330 4.53 -9.92 -0.15
CA LYS A 330 3.15 -9.66 -0.61
C LYS A 330 3.01 -8.25 -1.16
N MET A 331 3.52 -7.26 -0.43
CA MET A 331 3.50 -5.85 -0.82
C MET A 331 4.28 -5.60 -2.11
N GLN A 332 5.47 -6.18 -2.25
CA GLN A 332 6.28 -6.13 -3.48
C GLN A 332 5.48 -6.61 -4.68
N LYS A 333 4.84 -7.77 -4.56
CA LYS A 333 4.02 -8.34 -5.63
C LYS A 333 2.85 -7.40 -5.98
N TYR A 334 2.10 -6.95 -4.99
CA TYR A 334 0.93 -6.08 -5.17
C TYR A 334 1.30 -4.78 -5.89
N LEU A 335 2.33 -4.07 -5.42
CA LEU A 335 2.77 -2.81 -6.03
C LEU A 335 3.22 -3.00 -7.49
N ILE A 336 3.92 -4.10 -7.80
CA ILE A 336 4.34 -4.39 -9.19
C ILE A 336 3.13 -4.71 -10.06
N GLU A 337 2.18 -5.51 -9.57
CA GLU A 337 0.93 -5.82 -10.29
C GLU A 337 0.17 -4.54 -10.63
N GLU A 338 0.14 -3.62 -9.67
CA GLU A 338 -0.41 -2.28 -9.75
C GLU A 338 0.57 -1.27 -10.36
N ASN A 339 1.56 -1.66 -11.18
CA ASN A 339 2.47 -0.77 -11.93
C ASN A 339 3.16 0.37 -11.13
N ILE A 340 3.30 0.20 -9.81
CA ILE A 340 3.96 1.15 -8.92
C ILE A 340 5.37 0.67 -8.64
N PHE A 341 6.34 1.45 -9.14
CA PHE A 341 7.76 1.12 -9.04
C PHE A 341 8.46 2.13 -8.13
N LEU A 342 8.81 1.71 -6.91
CA LEU A 342 9.60 2.50 -5.96
C LEU A 342 11.03 1.95 -5.90
N GLU A 343 12.02 2.84 -5.80
CA GLU A 343 13.43 2.50 -6.01
C GLU A 343 13.97 1.46 -5.01
N GLU A 344 13.71 1.67 -3.72
CA GLU A 344 14.10 0.75 -2.64
C GLU A 344 13.42 -0.62 -2.77
N ILE A 345 12.12 -0.61 -3.10
CA ILE A 345 11.33 -1.84 -3.24
C ILE A 345 11.81 -2.65 -4.44
N VAL A 346 12.02 -2.02 -5.60
CA VAL A 346 12.53 -2.70 -6.81
C VAL A 346 13.93 -3.26 -6.57
N HIS A 347 14.77 -2.53 -5.83
CA HIS A 347 16.09 -3.01 -5.46
C HIS A 347 16.02 -4.31 -4.63
N ASP A 348 15.17 -4.33 -3.61
CA ASP A 348 14.92 -5.53 -2.80
C ASP A 348 14.32 -6.67 -3.61
N VAL A 349 13.42 -6.38 -4.55
CA VAL A 349 12.85 -7.38 -5.47
C VAL A 349 13.95 -8.02 -6.31
N LEU A 350 14.85 -7.23 -6.92
CA LEU A 350 15.95 -7.80 -7.72
C LEU A 350 16.91 -8.65 -6.88
N LYS A 351 17.21 -8.23 -5.64
CA LYS A 351 18.00 -9.03 -4.71
C LYS A 351 17.30 -10.33 -4.35
N ARG A 352 15.98 -10.30 -4.10
CA ARG A 352 15.18 -11.49 -3.78
C ARG A 352 15.17 -12.47 -4.94
N ILE A 353 14.91 -11.99 -6.16
CA ILE A 353 14.96 -12.80 -7.39
C ILE A 353 16.35 -13.43 -7.56
N GLU A 354 17.44 -12.67 -7.34
CA GLU A 354 18.81 -13.20 -7.49
C GLU A 354 19.15 -14.26 -6.45
N LYS A 355 18.87 -14.00 -5.17
CA LYS A 355 19.30 -14.82 -4.03
C LYS A 355 18.39 -16.01 -3.79
N GLU A 356 17.08 -15.79 -3.80
CA GLU A 356 16.06 -16.78 -3.42
C GLU A 356 15.51 -17.54 -4.62
N LYS A 357 15.82 -17.09 -5.86
CA LYS A 357 15.23 -17.63 -7.09
C LYS A 357 13.70 -17.52 -7.06
N ASP A 358 13.20 -16.35 -6.65
CA ASP A 358 11.77 -16.10 -6.60
C ASP A 358 11.18 -15.97 -8.01
N HIS A 359 10.71 -17.09 -8.55
CA HIS A 359 10.12 -17.18 -9.88
C HIS A 359 8.86 -16.34 -10.00
N GLU A 360 8.02 -16.30 -8.95
CA GLU A 360 6.75 -15.57 -8.97
C GLU A 360 6.99 -14.07 -9.12
N LEU A 361 7.83 -13.48 -8.27
CA LEU A 361 8.18 -12.06 -8.39
C LEU A 361 8.87 -11.75 -9.72
N LEU A 362 9.69 -12.69 -10.22
CA LEU A 362 10.31 -12.55 -11.52
C LEU A 362 9.27 -12.44 -12.65
N TYR A 363 8.30 -13.35 -12.69
CA TYR A 363 7.23 -13.33 -13.68
C TYR A 363 6.36 -12.09 -13.53
N THR A 364 5.99 -11.72 -12.29
CA THR A 364 5.21 -10.52 -12.00
C THR A 364 5.92 -9.26 -12.51
N LEU A 365 7.22 -9.09 -12.18
CA LEU A 365 8.02 -7.95 -12.63
C LEU A 365 8.22 -7.92 -14.15
N SER A 366 8.36 -9.08 -14.80
CA SER A 366 8.73 -9.17 -16.22
C SER A 366 7.54 -9.11 -17.19
N SER A 367 6.30 -9.19 -16.68
CA SER A 367 5.08 -9.31 -17.49
C SER A 367 4.22 -8.03 -17.51
N ARG A 368 4.75 -6.88 -17.08
CA ARG A 368 3.98 -5.63 -17.02
C ARG A 368 4.11 -4.85 -18.33
N SER A 369 2.97 -4.42 -18.86
CA SER A 369 2.90 -3.34 -19.86
C SER A 369 2.74 -2.01 -19.12
N PHE A 370 3.45 -0.96 -19.54
CA PHE A 370 3.40 0.33 -18.85
C PHE A 370 2.10 1.07 -19.17
N ILE A 371 1.52 1.70 -18.14
CA ILE A 371 0.27 2.47 -18.27
C ILE A 371 0.50 3.74 -19.10
N ASP A 372 1.68 4.36 -18.99
CA ASP A 372 2.08 5.50 -19.80
C ASP A 372 3.61 5.60 -20.00
N ARG A 373 4.03 6.53 -20.86
CA ARG A 373 5.44 6.76 -21.21
C ARG A 373 6.28 7.29 -20.05
N GLY A 374 5.68 7.99 -19.10
CA GLY A 374 6.30 8.47 -17.87
C GLY A 374 6.70 7.29 -16.98
N THR A 375 5.76 6.38 -16.70
CA THR A 375 6.03 5.15 -15.93
C THR A 375 7.14 4.32 -16.56
N ALA A 376 7.13 4.16 -17.90
CA ALA A 376 8.18 3.44 -18.62
C ALA A 376 9.58 4.07 -18.41
N LYS A 377 9.68 5.40 -18.43
CA LYS A 377 10.94 6.12 -18.20
C LYS A 377 11.39 6.04 -16.74
N GLU A 378 10.46 6.17 -15.79
CA GLU A 378 10.76 6.05 -14.36
C GLU A 378 11.26 4.65 -14.03
N PHE A 379 10.60 3.61 -14.55
CA PHE A 379 11.02 2.22 -14.41
C PHE A 379 12.42 1.98 -14.99
N ASP A 380 12.71 2.44 -16.22
CA ASP A 380 14.04 2.31 -16.82
C ASP A 380 15.14 2.96 -15.95
N ARG A 381 14.87 4.13 -15.37
CA ARG A 381 15.78 4.80 -14.43
C ARG A 381 15.99 3.96 -13.17
N ILE A 382 14.91 3.50 -12.54
CA ILE A 382 14.95 2.72 -11.29
C ILE A 382 15.70 1.40 -11.51
N ILE A 383 15.42 0.69 -12.60
CA ILE A 383 16.10 -0.56 -12.94
C ILE A 383 17.59 -0.35 -13.12
N LYS A 384 18.02 0.70 -13.84
CA LYS A 384 19.45 1.01 -13.99
C LYS A 384 20.10 1.30 -12.65
N ASN A 385 19.45 2.10 -11.80
CA ASN A 385 19.96 2.39 -10.46
C ASN A 385 20.09 1.14 -9.59
N ALA A 386 19.06 0.28 -9.59
CA ALA A 386 19.07 -0.97 -8.85
C ALA A 386 20.17 -1.92 -9.37
N ILE A 387 20.37 -2.02 -10.68
CA ILE A 387 21.44 -2.83 -11.27
C ILE A 387 22.83 -2.30 -10.89
N ASN A 388 23.04 -0.98 -10.85
CA ASN A 388 24.32 -0.37 -10.48
C ASN A 388 24.76 -0.72 -9.05
N SER A 389 23.83 -1.11 -8.19
CA SER A 389 24.14 -1.57 -6.83
C SER A 389 24.66 -3.01 -6.76
N LEU A 390 24.46 -3.78 -7.84
CA LEU A 390 24.88 -5.18 -7.94
C LEU A 390 26.30 -5.26 -8.50
N ASN A 391 27.09 -6.20 -7.99
CA ASN A 391 28.39 -6.48 -8.58
C ASN A 391 28.26 -7.29 -9.88
N GLN A 392 29.32 -7.31 -10.69
CA GLN A 392 29.35 -8.00 -11.98
C GLN A 392 28.91 -9.49 -11.89
N LYS A 393 29.21 -10.18 -10.78
CA LYS A 393 28.85 -11.60 -10.60
C LYS A 393 27.36 -11.75 -10.33
N GLU A 394 26.76 -10.87 -9.56
CA GLU A 394 25.32 -10.82 -9.28
C GLU A 394 24.52 -10.50 -10.55
N VAL A 395 24.92 -9.46 -11.29
CA VAL A 395 24.31 -9.11 -12.58
C VAL A 395 24.35 -10.31 -13.53
N LEU A 396 25.49 -11.00 -13.62
CA LEU A 396 25.66 -12.18 -14.48
C LEU A 396 24.76 -13.35 -14.05
N LYS A 397 24.63 -13.61 -12.75
CA LYS A 397 23.76 -14.67 -12.24
C LYS A 397 22.30 -14.36 -12.50
N LEU A 398 21.88 -13.11 -12.28
CA LEU A 398 20.50 -12.68 -12.46
C LEU A 398 20.07 -12.78 -13.93
N ILE A 399 20.87 -12.26 -14.87
CA ILE A 399 20.54 -12.39 -16.29
C ILE A 399 20.58 -13.84 -16.78
N LYS A 400 21.49 -14.69 -16.26
CA LYS A 400 21.48 -16.11 -16.61
C LYS A 400 20.24 -16.81 -16.10
N PHE A 401 19.85 -16.53 -14.85
CA PHE A 401 18.61 -17.06 -14.27
C PHE A 401 17.40 -16.71 -15.14
N LEU A 402 17.20 -15.42 -15.47
CA LEU A 402 16.19 -14.94 -16.42
C LEU A 402 16.20 -15.69 -17.77
N LEU A 403 17.38 -15.88 -18.34
CA LEU A 403 17.52 -16.55 -19.64
C LEU A 403 17.33 -18.07 -19.56
N ASP A 404 17.50 -18.68 -18.40
CA ASP A 404 17.29 -20.11 -18.20
C ASP A 404 15.82 -20.46 -17.90
N GLU A 405 14.98 -19.50 -17.50
CA GLU A 405 13.56 -19.71 -17.19
C GLU A 405 12.72 -20.15 -18.40
N PRO A 406 12.23 -21.39 -18.48
CA PRO A 406 11.68 -21.96 -19.71
C PRO A 406 10.43 -21.23 -20.23
N GLU A 407 9.58 -20.74 -19.33
CA GLU A 407 8.27 -20.13 -19.65
C GLU A 407 8.29 -18.59 -19.61
N LEU A 408 9.47 -17.98 -19.51
CA LEU A 408 9.56 -16.52 -19.45
C LEU A 408 9.28 -15.89 -20.82
N GLU A 409 8.13 -15.21 -20.93
CA GLU A 409 7.77 -14.35 -22.05
C GLU A 409 7.74 -12.88 -21.56
N PRO A 410 8.86 -12.14 -21.67
CA PRO A 410 8.95 -10.80 -21.11
C PRO A 410 8.14 -9.80 -21.94
N ASP A 411 7.31 -9.03 -21.27
CA ASP A 411 6.62 -7.88 -21.87
C ASP A 411 7.51 -6.62 -21.77
N GLU A 412 6.94 -5.41 -21.81
CA GLU A 412 7.69 -4.15 -21.79
C GLU A 412 8.66 -4.05 -20.61
N SER A 413 8.19 -4.31 -19.39
CA SER A 413 9.02 -4.24 -18.18
C SER A 413 10.15 -5.28 -18.18
N GLY A 414 9.86 -6.52 -18.58
CA GLY A 414 10.84 -7.59 -18.70
C GLY A 414 11.92 -7.27 -19.74
N LYS A 415 11.53 -6.71 -20.89
CA LYS A 415 12.47 -6.27 -21.94
C LYS A 415 13.38 -5.16 -21.43
N VAL A 416 12.86 -4.18 -20.68
CA VAL A 416 13.67 -3.12 -20.07
C VAL A 416 14.69 -3.72 -19.09
N LEU A 417 14.26 -4.61 -18.19
CA LEU A 417 15.13 -5.29 -17.23
C LEU A 417 16.25 -6.07 -17.94
N ILE A 418 15.89 -6.93 -18.89
CA ILE A 418 16.85 -7.80 -19.59
C ILE A 418 17.82 -6.94 -20.42
N LYS A 419 17.34 -5.88 -21.06
CA LYS A 419 18.19 -4.95 -21.83
C LYS A 419 19.18 -4.22 -20.93
N ALA A 420 18.75 -3.75 -19.76
CA ALA A 420 19.62 -3.06 -18.82
C ALA A 420 20.71 -4.00 -18.28
N LEU A 421 20.34 -5.21 -17.85
CA LEU A 421 21.29 -6.23 -17.40
C LEU A 421 22.27 -6.63 -18.51
N TYR A 422 21.79 -6.83 -19.74
CA TYR A 422 22.63 -7.20 -20.87
C TYR A 422 23.63 -6.10 -21.19
N SER A 423 23.18 -4.84 -21.23
CA SER A 423 24.02 -3.67 -21.51
C SER A 423 25.14 -3.55 -20.47
N GLU A 424 24.85 -3.78 -19.20
CA GLU A 424 25.82 -3.76 -18.11
C GLU A 424 26.90 -4.86 -18.29
N ILE A 425 26.51 -6.10 -18.65
CA ILE A 425 27.46 -7.18 -18.94
C ILE A 425 28.36 -6.88 -20.16
N ILE A 426 27.80 -6.27 -21.20
CA ILE A 426 28.56 -5.87 -22.39
C ILE A 426 29.50 -4.71 -22.08
N GLY A 427 29.09 -3.77 -21.22
CA GLY A 427 29.94 -2.69 -20.70
C GLY A 427 31.22 -3.23 -20.02
N TYR A 428 31.13 -4.39 -19.34
CA TYR A 428 32.29 -5.09 -18.80
C TYR A 428 33.13 -5.88 -19.84
N GLY A 429 32.86 -5.73 -21.14
CA GLY A 429 33.65 -6.32 -22.23
C GLY A 429 33.49 -7.84 -22.41
N ASN A 430 32.36 -8.43 -22.00
CA ASN A 430 32.31 -9.87 -21.68
C ASN A 430 31.21 -10.69 -22.41
N SER A 431 31.04 -10.48 -23.72
CA SER A 431 30.03 -11.20 -24.54
C SER A 431 30.24 -12.72 -24.64
N MET A 432 31.42 -13.23 -24.25
CA MET A 432 31.74 -14.67 -24.21
C MET A 432 31.07 -15.42 -23.05
N LYS A 433 30.50 -14.72 -22.06
CA LYS A 433 29.88 -15.34 -20.86
C LYS A 433 28.50 -15.97 -21.11
N PHE A 434 27.91 -15.75 -22.30
CA PHE A 434 26.61 -16.28 -22.70
C PHE A 434 26.73 -17.48 -23.64
N THR A 435 25.96 -18.53 -23.38
CA THR A 435 25.85 -19.71 -24.25
C THR A 435 25.10 -19.36 -25.54
N ASN A 436 25.17 -20.24 -26.54
CA ASN A 436 24.37 -20.06 -27.76
C ASN A 436 22.86 -20.04 -27.45
N LYS A 437 22.41 -20.88 -26.50
CA LYS A 437 21.02 -20.88 -26.02
C LYS A 437 20.62 -19.52 -25.44
N HIS A 438 21.47 -18.92 -24.60
CA HIS A 438 21.23 -17.58 -24.05
C HIS A 438 21.13 -16.52 -25.16
N LYS A 439 22.02 -16.59 -26.16
CA LYS A 439 22.01 -15.65 -27.29
C LYS A 439 20.77 -15.81 -28.18
N GLU A 440 20.28 -17.03 -28.38
CA GLU A 440 19.03 -17.28 -29.09
C GLU A 440 17.85 -16.66 -28.36
N LYS A 441 17.73 -16.90 -27.05
CA LYS A 441 16.66 -16.33 -26.25
C LYS A 441 16.69 -14.80 -26.18
N LEU A 442 17.88 -14.19 -26.12
CA LEU A 442 18.04 -12.74 -26.23
C LEU A 442 17.55 -12.18 -27.58
N ARG A 443 17.63 -12.95 -28.68
CA ARG A 443 17.07 -12.56 -29.98
C ARG A 443 15.55 -12.72 -30.00
N GLU A 444 15.04 -13.82 -29.44
CA GLU A 444 13.60 -14.07 -29.30
C GLU A 444 12.92 -12.94 -28.52
N PHE A 445 13.56 -12.46 -27.45
CA PHE A 445 13.09 -11.32 -26.65
C PHE A 445 13.30 -9.96 -27.32
N GLY A 446 13.94 -9.90 -28.50
CA GLY A 446 14.20 -8.66 -29.23
C GLY A 446 15.27 -7.75 -28.61
N ILE A 447 16.14 -8.30 -27.74
CA ILE A 447 17.19 -7.54 -27.04
C ILE A 447 18.41 -7.31 -27.93
N ILE A 448 18.76 -8.32 -28.74
CA ILE A 448 19.86 -8.27 -29.70
C ILE A 448 19.34 -8.54 -31.11
N THR A 449 20.10 -8.10 -32.12
CA THR A 449 19.68 -8.22 -33.52
C THR A 449 19.47 -9.67 -33.96
N PRO A 450 18.46 -9.94 -34.80
CA PRO A 450 18.27 -11.24 -35.43
C PRO A 450 19.49 -11.65 -36.26
N LEU A 451 19.71 -12.96 -36.39
CA LEU A 451 20.73 -13.49 -37.29
C LEU A 451 20.37 -13.20 -38.74
N THR A 452 21.38 -12.86 -39.57
CA THR A 452 21.21 -12.88 -41.03
C THR A 452 21.01 -14.31 -41.53
N GLU A 453 20.39 -14.51 -42.70
CA GLU A 453 20.19 -15.86 -43.28
C GLU A 453 21.49 -16.68 -43.39
N THR A 454 22.60 -15.99 -43.69
CA THR A 454 23.96 -16.56 -43.73
C THR A 454 24.40 -17.09 -42.37
N GLN A 455 24.21 -16.32 -41.31
CA GLN A 455 24.60 -16.73 -39.95
C GLN A 455 23.67 -17.82 -39.39
N LYS A 456 22.40 -17.82 -39.81
CA LYS A 456 21.41 -18.84 -39.43
C LYS A 456 21.84 -20.22 -39.97
N GLY A 457 22.25 -20.26 -41.24
CA GLY A 457 22.83 -21.46 -41.87
C GLY A 457 24.09 -21.96 -41.15
N GLU A 458 25.02 -21.07 -40.79
CA GLU A 458 26.21 -21.45 -40.01
C GLU A 458 25.87 -22.01 -38.64
N THR A 459 24.87 -21.48 -37.93
CA THR A 459 24.44 -22.03 -36.63
C THR A 459 23.80 -23.40 -36.74
N GLU A 460 23.01 -23.66 -37.78
CA GLU A 460 22.42 -24.99 -38.04
C GLU A 460 23.49 -26.02 -38.42
N ILE A 461 24.44 -25.63 -39.27
CA ILE A 461 25.61 -26.44 -39.61
C ILE A 461 26.43 -26.76 -38.36
N ASN A 462 26.73 -25.78 -37.51
CA ASN A 462 27.47 -25.99 -36.27
C ASN A 462 26.72 -26.88 -35.26
N ARG A 463 25.38 -26.79 -35.21
CA ARG A 463 24.52 -27.66 -34.37
C ARG A 463 24.52 -29.09 -34.91
N ALA A 464 24.46 -29.28 -36.22
CA ALA A 464 24.59 -30.58 -36.88
C ALA A 464 25.99 -31.20 -36.64
N ILE A 465 27.05 -30.42 -36.82
CA ILE A 465 28.44 -30.83 -36.58
C ILE A 465 28.63 -31.27 -35.13
N ARG A 466 28.09 -30.54 -34.13
CA ARG A 466 28.17 -30.97 -32.72
C ARG A 466 27.48 -32.30 -32.46
N LYS A 467 26.27 -32.52 -33.01
CA LYS A 467 25.56 -33.80 -32.87
C LYS A 467 26.37 -34.95 -33.47
N VAL A 468 26.97 -34.75 -34.65
CA VAL A 468 27.85 -35.72 -35.30
C VAL A 468 29.10 -35.99 -34.47
N PHE A 469 29.78 -34.96 -33.95
CA PHE A 469 30.95 -35.10 -33.07
C PHE A 469 30.63 -35.85 -31.77
N THR A 470 29.48 -35.61 -31.15
CA THR A 470 29.06 -36.35 -29.94
C THR A 470 28.88 -37.84 -30.24
N VAL A 471 28.26 -38.18 -31.37
CA VAL A 471 28.09 -39.58 -31.81
C VAL A 471 29.45 -40.22 -32.11
N ILE A 472 30.36 -39.51 -32.77
CA ILE A 472 31.72 -39.99 -33.06
C ILE A 472 32.52 -40.22 -31.78
N ILE A 473 32.45 -39.32 -30.78
CA ILE A 473 33.14 -39.49 -29.49
C ILE A 473 32.59 -40.70 -28.74
N ILE A 474 31.27 -40.92 -28.75
CA ILE A 474 30.65 -42.12 -28.15
C ILE A 474 31.15 -43.38 -28.87
N LEU A 475 31.24 -43.37 -30.19
CA LEU A 475 31.80 -44.46 -31.00
C LEU A 475 33.28 -44.73 -30.69
N ILE A 476 34.10 -43.68 -30.53
CA ILE A 476 35.51 -43.82 -30.17
C ILE A 476 35.65 -44.39 -28.74
N ILE A 477 34.85 -43.92 -27.78
CA ILE A 477 34.83 -44.47 -26.42
C ILE A 477 34.38 -45.95 -26.44
N PHE A 478 33.43 -46.30 -27.31
CA PHE A 478 32.96 -47.67 -27.50
C PHE A 478 34.04 -48.57 -28.13
N ILE A 479 34.77 -48.06 -29.13
CA ILE A 479 35.88 -48.78 -29.79
C ILE A 479 37.07 -48.95 -28.83
N ILE A 480 37.42 -47.92 -28.05
CA ILE A 480 38.47 -47.99 -27.02
C ILE A 480 38.05 -48.94 -25.88
N GLY A 481 36.76 -48.96 -25.51
CA GLY A 481 36.20 -49.88 -24.51
C GLY A 481 36.17 -51.34 -24.96
N ILE A 482 36.13 -51.61 -26.26
CA ILE A 482 36.22 -52.97 -26.84
C ILE A 482 37.67 -53.39 -27.09
N GLY A 483 38.59 -52.43 -27.32
CA GLY A 483 39.98 -52.66 -27.69
C GLY A 483 40.99 -52.92 -26.56
N ILE A 484 40.61 -53.62 -25.49
CA ILE A 484 41.58 -54.27 -24.58
C ILE A 484 41.64 -55.75 -24.98
N GLY A 485 42.34 -56.03 -26.07
CA GLY A 485 42.46 -57.36 -26.66
C GLY A 485 43.26 -57.37 -27.95
N GLU A 486 44.58 -57.30 -27.78
CA GLU A 486 45.64 -57.69 -28.73
C GLU A 486 45.96 -56.82 -29.97
N HIS A 487 47.22 -56.37 -29.97
CA HIS A 487 48.11 -56.03 -31.10
C HIS A 487 47.57 -55.19 -32.26
N TYR A 488 47.93 -53.90 -32.29
CA TYR A 488 48.09 -53.14 -33.54
C TYR A 488 49.30 -52.20 -33.48
N GLU A 489 50.20 -52.32 -34.44
CA GLU A 489 51.34 -51.44 -34.68
C GLU A 489 50.88 -50.09 -35.27
N PRO A 490 51.52 -48.96 -34.90
CA PRO A 490 51.10 -47.64 -35.36
C PRO A 490 51.80 -47.25 -36.66
N SER A 491 51.11 -47.35 -37.81
CA SER A 491 51.49 -46.56 -39.01
C SER A 491 50.38 -46.52 -40.06
N ASN A 492 50.14 -45.31 -40.60
CA ASN A 492 49.45 -44.97 -41.86
C ASN A 492 48.01 -44.42 -41.88
N ILE A 493 47.34 -44.11 -40.77
CA ILE A 493 46.00 -43.46 -40.84
C ILE A 493 46.03 -41.92 -40.71
N ILE A 494 47.12 -41.31 -40.26
CA ILE A 494 47.16 -39.86 -40.01
C ILE A 494 47.64 -39.02 -41.22
N MET A 495 48.22 -39.63 -42.26
CA MET A 495 48.91 -38.86 -43.32
C MET A 495 48.22 -38.81 -44.70
N ASN A 496 46.90 -39.02 -44.76
CA ASN A 496 46.14 -38.77 -45.99
C ASN A 496 45.01 -37.74 -45.87
N TYR A 497 44.93 -37.00 -44.75
CA TYR A 497 43.91 -35.96 -44.57
C TYR A 497 44.32 -34.56 -45.09
N PHE A 498 45.51 -34.42 -45.69
CA PHE A 498 46.00 -33.10 -46.15
C PHE A 498 46.29 -32.95 -47.64
N ASN A 499 46.01 -33.92 -48.51
CA ASN A 499 46.20 -33.72 -49.95
C ASN A 499 45.16 -34.47 -50.79
N THR A 500 44.03 -33.82 -51.07
CA THR A 500 43.36 -33.90 -52.37
C THR A 500 42.59 -32.61 -52.61
N SER A 501 43.29 -31.61 -53.16
CA SER A 501 42.66 -30.71 -54.12
C SER A 501 42.12 -31.58 -55.25
N SER A 502 40.80 -31.73 -55.32
CA SER A 502 40.15 -32.26 -56.52
C SER A 502 39.04 -31.29 -56.93
N THR A 503 39.45 -30.41 -57.82
CA THR A 503 38.61 -29.71 -58.79
C THR A 503 37.66 -30.74 -59.43
N SER A 504 36.36 -30.63 -59.21
CA SER A 504 35.37 -31.33 -60.04
C SER A 504 34.91 -30.37 -61.13
N GLU A 505 35.23 -30.68 -62.39
CA GLU A 505 34.58 -30.07 -63.54
C GLU A 505 33.06 -30.27 -63.43
N GLN A 506 32.34 -29.15 -63.35
CA GLN A 506 30.90 -29.11 -63.26
C GLN A 506 30.34 -29.29 -64.68
N ILE A 507 29.82 -30.48 -65.01
CA ILE A 507 28.95 -30.63 -66.18
C ILE A 507 27.62 -29.98 -65.81
N THR A 508 27.42 -28.76 -66.30
CA THR A 508 26.30 -27.90 -65.97
C THR A 508 25.09 -28.22 -66.84
N SER A 509 24.17 -29.07 -66.35
CA SER A 509 22.86 -29.23 -66.97
C SER A 509 22.01 -27.97 -66.79
N PRO A 510 21.21 -27.56 -67.80
CA PRO A 510 20.23 -26.49 -67.63
C PRO A 510 19.27 -26.76 -66.46
N PRO A 511 18.78 -25.72 -65.79
CA PRO A 511 17.79 -25.89 -64.73
C PRO A 511 16.49 -26.42 -65.30
N VAL A 512 15.81 -27.29 -64.55
CA VAL A 512 14.52 -27.90 -64.93
C VAL A 512 13.52 -27.74 -63.79
N ILE A 513 12.28 -27.38 -64.12
CA ILE A 513 11.16 -27.38 -63.18
C ILE A 513 10.74 -28.84 -62.93
N ILE A 514 10.95 -29.32 -61.70
CA ILE A 514 10.63 -30.69 -61.30
C ILE A 514 9.22 -30.84 -60.75
N ASN A 515 8.64 -29.75 -60.24
CA ASN A 515 7.26 -29.74 -59.78
C ASN A 515 6.68 -28.32 -59.84
N TYR A 516 5.37 -28.22 -60.03
CA TYR A 516 4.63 -26.96 -60.02
C TYR A 516 3.20 -27.17 -59.53
N THR A 517 2.64 -26.14 -58.91
CA THR A 517 1.26 -26.17 -58.41
C THR A 517 0.68 -24.77 -58.48
N PRO A 518 -0.59 -24.59 -58.92
CA PRO A 518 -1.55 -25.59 -59.42
C PRO A 518 -1.17 -26.18 -60.80
N GLU A 519 -2.00 -27.04 -61.38
CA GLU A 519 -1.91 -27.41 -62.79
C GLU A 519 -2.19 -26.17 -63.69
N PRO A 520 -1.74 -26.14 -64.96
CA PRO A 520 -1.72 -24.94 -65.79
C PRO A 520 -3.07 -24.24 -65.98
N ASP A 521 -4.18 -24.97 -65.92
CA ASP A 521 -5.54 -24.42 -66.04
C ASP A 521 -6.15 -24.12 -64.66
N VAL A 522 -6.18 -22.85 -64.28
CA VAL A 522 -6.59 -22.42 -62.93
C VAL A 522 -7.93 -21.69 -63.00
N ASN A 523 -8.88 -22.05 -62.14
CA ASN A 523 -10.15 -21.35 -62.00
C ASN A 523 -10.31 -20.76 -60.58
N SER A 524 -10.83 -19.54 -60.48
CA SER A 524 -11.20 -18.92 -59.19
C SER A 524 -12.34 -17.91 -59.34
N ASN A 525 -12.98 -17.55 -58.23
CA ASN A 525 -13.89 -16.42 -58.20
C ASN A 525 -13.15 -15.10 -57.94
N ILE A 526 -13.76 -13.98 -58.31
CA ILE A 526 -13.21 -12.66 -58.01
C ILE A 526 -13.00 -12.46 -56.50
N GLY A 527 -11.83 -11.96 -56.10
CA GLY A 527 -11.45 -11.75 -54.70
C GLY A 527 -10.77 -12.93 -53.99
N GLU A 528 -10.74 -14.13 -54.58
CA GLU A 528 -10.00 -15.28 -54.03
C GLU A 528 -8.48 -15.12 -54.24
N VAL A 529 -7.67 -15.56 -53.28
CA VAL A 529 -6.20 -15.57 -53.41
C VAL A 529 -5.76 -16.90 -54.02
N LYS A 530 -4.97 -16.85 -55.10
CA LYS A 530 -4.34 -18.05 -55.68
C LYS A 530 -2.83 -18.01 -55.48
N ILE A 531 -2.29 -19.17 -55.13
CA ILE A 531 -0.86 -19.37 -54.86
C ILE A 531 -0.31 -20.26 -55.97
N PHE A 532 0.70 -19.76 -56.65
CA PHE A 532 1.48 -20.48 -57.66
C PHE A 532 2.83 -20.84 -57.05
N SER A 533 3.34 -22.04 -57.31
CA SER A 533 4.62 -22.50 -56.76
C SER A 533 5.37 -23.37 -57.76
N VAL A 534 6.70 -23.34 -57.70
CA VAL A 534 7.59 -24.18 -58.49
C VAL A 534 8.72 -24.72 -57.61
N ILE A 535 9.16 -25.94 -57.93
CA ILE A 535 10.35 -26.59 -57.36
C ILE A 535 11.27 -26.94 -58.53
N VAL A 536 12.57 -26.69 -58.37
CA VAL A 536 13.58 -26.86 -59.42
C VAL A 536 14.73 -27.75 -58.95
N ASN A 537 15.42 -28.38 -59.90
CA ASN A 537 16.50 -29.34 -59.63
C ASN A 537 17.84 -28.71 -59.17
N GLN A 538 18.00 -27.38 -59.25
CA GLN A 538 19.22 -26.67 -58.85
C GLN A 538 18.92 -25.20 -58.48
N SER A 539 19.87 -24.51 -57.83
CA SER A 539 19.68 -23.12 -57.42
C SER A 539 19.57 -22.17 -58.62
N VAL A 540 18.47 -21.42 -58.69
CA VAL A 540 18.13 -20.48 -59.78
C VAL A 540 17.53 -19.18 -59.25
N ASN A 541 17.47 -18.18 -60.11
CA ASN A 541 16.60 -17.02 -59.92
C ASN A 541 15.23 -17.33 -60.53
N ILE A 542 14.17 -17.24 -59.73
CA ILE A 542 12.78 -17.45 -60.16
C ILE A 542 12.11 -16.08 -60.28
N THR A 543 11.67 -15.73 -61.48
CA THR A 543 11.00 -14.45 -61.78
C THR A 543 9.55 -14.70 -62.19
N TRP A 544 8.62 -14.11 -61.43
CA TRP A 544 7.18 -14.20 -61.63
C TRP A 544 6.68 -13.06 -62.53
N ILE A 545 5.96 -13.41 -63.60
CA ILE A 545 5.54 -12.51 -64.67
C ILE A 545 4.03 -12.65 -64.90
N ASN A 546 3.31 -11.56 -65.19
CA ASN A 546 1.90 -11.63 -65.64
C ASN A 546 1.68 -11.01 -67.04
N ASN A 547 0.48 -11.21 -67.63
CA ASN A 547 -0.05 -10.81 -68.97
C ASN A 547 0.62 -9.69 -69.79
N GLU A 548 1.33 -8.75 -69.17
CA GLU A 548 2.04 -7.63 -69.82
C GLU A 548 3.57 -7.70 -69.68
N LEU A 549 4.14 -8.89 -69.44
CA LEU A 549 5.57 -9.10 -69.12
C LEU A 549 6.05 -8.34 -67.86
N GLN A 550 5.13 -7.89 -67.01
CA GLN A 550 5.49 -7.19 -65.78
C GLN A 550 6.01 -8.18 -64.73
N VAL A 551 7.24 -7.93 -64.28
CA VAL A 551 7.85 -8.68 -63.17
C VAL A 551 7.16 -8.32 -61.86
N ARG A 552 6.63 -9.32 -61.16
CA ARG A 552 5.91 -9.17 -59.88
C ARG A 552 6.79 -9.50 -58.69
N GLN A 553 7.63 -10.51 -58.81
CA GLN A 553 8.50 -11.00 -57.75
C GLN A 553 9.71 -11.71 -58.36
N THR A 554 10.87 -11.55 -57.73
CA THR A 554 12.08 -12.32 -58.08
C THR A 554 12.67 -12.93 -56.81
N ASN A 555 12.76 -14.26 -56.76
CA ASN A 555 13.45 -15.01 -55.72
C ASN A 555 14.82 -15.43 -56.25
N LYS A 556 15.91 -15.01 -55.59
CA LYS A 556 17.28 -15.26 -56.07
C LYS A 556 17.91 -16.46 -55.37
N SER A 557 18.65 -17.26 -56.13
CA SER A 557 19.42 -18.41 -55.62
C SER A 557 18.60 -19.43 -54.82
N VAL A 558 17.38 -19.73 -55.25
CA VAL A 558 16.45 -20.66 -54.57
C VAL A 558 16.23 -21.95 -55.38
N THR A 559 15.81 -23.02 -54.70
CA THR A 559 15.37 -24.28 -55.32
C THR A 559 13.85 -24.46 -55.33
N GLU A 560 13.12 -23.57 -54.65
CA GLU A 560 11.66 -23.50 -54.64
C GLU A 560 11.22 -22.06 -54.42
N ALA A 561 10.05 -21.69 -54.94
CA ALA A 561 9.42 -20.41 -54.63
C ALA A 561 7.91 -20.47 -54.83
N SER A 562 7.20 -19.59 -54.14
CA SER A 562 5.77 -19.36 -54.33
C SER A 562 5.44 -17.89 -54.53
N TYR A 563 4.41 -17.63 -55.34
CA TYR A 563 3.83 -16.32 -55.59
C TYR A 563 2.33 -16.37 -55.35
N ALA A 564 1.86 -15.53 -54.41
CA ALA A 564 0.44 -15.37 -54.11
C ALA A 564 -0.09 -14.15 -54.85
N ASN A 565 -1.14 -14.34 -55.66
CA ASN A 565 -1.83 -13.26 -56.35
C ASN A 565 -3.26 -13.15 -55.83
N LYS A 566 -3.66 -11.96 -55.38
CA LYS A 566 -5.05 -11.68 -54.99
C LYS A 566 -5.84 -11.40 -56.25
N SER A 567 -6.94 -12.13 -56.46
CA SER A 567 -7.71 -12.09 -57.70
C SER A 567 -8.00 -10.66 -58.17
N VAL A 568 -7.49 -10.41 -59.37
CA VAL A 568 -7.64 -9.23 -60.21
C VAL A 568 -8.99 -9.30 -60.95
N ALA A 569 -9.35 -8.29 -61.75
CA ALA A 569 -10.66 -8.24 -62.43
C ALA A 569 -10.99 -9.54 -63.21
N ALA A 570 -12.28 -9.85 -63.32
CA ALA A 570 -12.77 -11.03 -64.04
C ALA A 570 -12.22 -11.08 -65.47
N GLY A 571 -11.73 -12.24 -65.89
CA GLY A 571 -10.99 -12.41 -67.14
C GLY A 571 -9.90 -13.47 -67.05
N VAL A 572 -9.10 -13.60 -68.12
CA VAL A 572 -8.04 -14.61 -68.25
C VAL A 572 -6.67 -13.99 -67.99
N TRP A 573 -5.90 -14.60 -67.09
CA TRP A 573 -4.59 -14.13 -66.63
C TRP A 573 -3.50 -15.17 -66.85
N ASN A 574 -2.51 -14.86 -67.67
CA ASN A 574 -1.30 -15.67 -67.83
C ASN A 574 -0.31 -15.30 -66.73
N ILE A 575 0.00 -16.25 -65.87
CA ILE A 575 1.05 -16.14 -64.85
C ILE A 575 2.20 -17.04 -65.29
N SER A 576 3.44 -16.54 -65.29
CA SER A 576 4.61 -17.34 -65.65
C SER A 576 5.68 -17.29 -64.57
N ALA A 577 6.32 -18.43 -64.30
CA ALA A 577 7.53 -18.51 -63.50
C ALA A 577 8.71 -18.84 -64.42
N LYS A 578 9.54 -17.84 -64.71
CA LYS A 578 10.78 -18.00 -65.46
C LYS A 578 11.93 -18.29 -64.49
N ILE A 579 12.61 -19.41 -64.66
CA ILE A 579 13.77 -19.79 -63.86
C ILE A 579 15.06 -19.62 -64.67
N GLU A 580 16.10 -19.06 -64.06
CA GLU A 580 17.38 -18.84 -64.75
C GLU A 580 18.59 -18.94 -63.82
N ASN A 581 19.67 -19.53 -64.32
CA ASN A 581 21.00 -19.43 -63.73
C ASN A 581 22.08 -19.46 -64.84
N ALA A 582 23.35 -19.54 -64.46
CA ALA A 582 24.46 -19.58 -65.42
C ALA A 582 24.42 -20.77 -66.40
N ASN A 583 23.60 -21.80 -66.11
CA ASN A 583 23.53 -23.04 -66.87
C ASN A 583 22.36 -23.06 -67.87
N GLY A 584 21.44 -22.09 -67.81
CA GLY A 584 20.30 -22.00 -68.74
C GLY A 584 19.03 -21.46 -68.08
N THR A 585 17.90 -21.62 -68.77
CA THR A 585 16.58 -21.14 -68.35
C THR A 585 15.48 -22.14 -68.63
N ASP A 586 14.42 -22.15 -67.82
CA ASP A 586 13.18 -22.91 -68.04
C ASP A 586 11.97 -22.05 -67.62
N ILE A 587 10.76 -22.37 -68.08
CA ILE A 587 9.56 -21.56 -67.82
C ILE A 587 8.30 -22.42 -67.76
N ILE A 588 7.44 -22.13 -66.79
CA ILE A 588 6.07 -22.66 -66.72
C ILE A 588 5.08 -21.49 -66.75
N THR A 589 3.95 -21.68 -67.41
CA THR A 589 2.87 -20.70 -67.52
C THR A 589 1.54 -21.32 -67.13
N TRP A 590 0.76 -20.59 -66.34
CA TRP A 590 -0.62 -20.90 -65.95
C TRP A 590 -1.58 -19.96 -66.65
N GLU A 591 -2.65 -20.51 -67.23
CA GLU A 591 -3.81 -19.78 -67.71
C GLU A 591 -4.86 -19.74 -66.59
N TRP A 592 -5.03 -18.56 -65.99
CA TRP A 592 -5.90 -18.36 -64.83
C TRP A 592 -7.21 -17.64 -65.21
N HIS A 593 -8.32 -18.38 -65.17
CA HIS A 593 -9.68 -17.90 -65.41
C HIS A 593 -10.30 -17.40 -64.10
N VAL A 594 -10.59 -16.09 -64.05
CA VAL A 594 -11.27 -15.46 -62.91
C VAL A 594 -12.73 -15.19 -63.29
N ASN A 595 -13.64 -15.92 -62.66
CA ASN A 595 -15.08 -15.80 -62.89
C ASN A 595 -15.68 -14.63 -62.08
N SER A 596 -16.54 -13.83 -62.72
CA SER A 596 -17.39 -12.88 -62.01
C SER A 596 -18.45 -13.65 -61.22
N THR A 597 -18.63 -13.34 -59.94
CA THR A 597 -19.75 -13.86 -59.16
C THR A 597 -21.07 -13.39 -59.79
N SER A 598 -21.84 -14.33 -60.35
CA SER A 598 -23.23 -14.09 -60.74
C SER A 598 -24.06 -13.88 -59.46
N THR A 599 -24.73 -12.73 -59.35
CA THR A 599 -25.71 -12.42 -58.29
C THR A 599 -26.85 -13.42 -58.23
#